data_AF-A0A5N6LJW7-F1
#
_entry.id   AF-A0A5N6LJW7-F1
#
_cell.length_a   1.000
_cell.length_b   1.000
_cell.length_c   1.000
_cell.angle_alpha   90.00
_cell.angle_beta   90.00
_cell.angle_gamma   90.00
#
_symmetry.space_group_name_H-M   'P 1'
#
loop_
_entity.id
_entity.type
_entity.pdbx_description
1 polymer ?
#
loop_
_entity_poly.entity_id
_entity_poly.type
_entity_poly.pdbx_seq_one_letter_code
_entity_poly.pdbx_strand_id
1 'polypeptide(L)'
;MSDILSSSKAQNLEIQLQTAGPFYRITAKSSETNKVLGKAEGLIRVWWKKGKILHLDSIKLTRETLGMDRSIFGIGLFIGAVMIRYGYDCGCKTAELLAINDSDLYHSKLVKFYRRIGFETVHEVTGSSIGDLAHMLVWGGVGTRMDADVERLLLKWCTRFTANKDSNL
;
A
#
# COMPACT_ATOMS: atom_id res chain seq x y z
N MET A 1 7.05 8.18 10.57
CA MET A 1 6.80 8.97 9.35
C MET A 1 8.06 9.67 8.85
N SER A 2 8.79 10.39 9.71
CA SER A 2 10.04 11.10 9.36
C SER A 2 11.06 10.27 8.59
N ASP A 3 11.32 9.04 9.02
CA ASP A 3 12.38 8.21 8.44
C ASP A 3 12.04 7.76 7.01
N ILE A 4 10.77 7.42 6.76
CA ILE A 4 10.27 7.05 5.42
C ILE A 4 10.41 8.25 4.48
N LEU A 5 10.00 9.44 4.92
CA LEU A 5 10.09 10.67 4.10
C LEU A 5 11.53 11.13 3.88
N SER A 6 12.40 10.94 4.86
CA SER A 6 13.82 11.29 4.73
C SER A 6 14.53 10.33 3.77
N SER A 7 14.27 9.03 3.91
CA SER A 7 14.75 7.99 3.01
C SER A 7 14.22 8.19 1.58
N SER A 8 12.97 8.63 1.40
CA SER A 8 12.42 8.93 0.08
C SER A 8 13.12 10.13 -0.56
N LYS A 9 13.39 11.20 0.20
CA LYS A 9 14.12 12.38 -0.28
C LYS A 9 15.55 12.05 -0.68
N ALA A 10 16.25 11.19 0.07
CA ALA A 10 17.57 10.69 -0.31
C ALA A 10 17.55 9.93 -1.65
N GLN A 11 16.38 9.44 -2.04
CA GLN A 11 16.13 8.85 -3.34
C GLN A 11 15.39 9.83 -4.28
N ASN A 12 15.52 11.15 -4.18
CA ASN A 12 14.82 12.15 -5.03
C ASN A 12 13.31 11.88 -5.23
N LEU A 13 12.65 11.34 -4.20
CA LEU A 13 11.22 11.10 -4.17
C LEU A 13 10.57 12.02 -3.15
N GLU A 14 9.72 12.90 -3.64
CA GLU A 14 8.82 13.68 -2.80
C GLU A 14 7.51 12.92 -2.65
N ILE A 15 7.13 12.63 -1.40
CA ILE A 15 5.91 11.91 -1.08
C ILE A 15 5.01 12.80 -0.24
N GLN A 16 3.78 12.96 -0.71
CA GLN A 16 2.77 13.75 -0.04
C GLN A 16 1.56 12.89 0.31
N LEU A 17 1.16 12.92 1.58
CA LEU A 17 -0.10 12.38 2.07
C LEU A 17 -1.14 13.50 2.14
N GLN A 18 -2.34 13.24 1.62
CA GLN A 18 -3.49 14.11 1.65
C GLN A 18 -4.69 13.34 2.19
N THR A 19 -5.53 13.98 3.00
CA THR A 19 -6.68 13.33 3.65
C THR A 19 -7.94 14.16 3.46
N ALA A 20 -9.08 13.51 3.26
CA ALA A 20 -10.39 14.12 3.20
C ALA A 20 -11.40 13.20 3.89
N GLY A 21 -11.74 13.50 5.15
CA GLY A 21 -12.55 12.61 5.98
C GLY A 21 -11.86 11.25 6.16
N PRO A 22 -12.56 10.11 5.93
CA PRO A 22 -11.94 8.79 6.05
C PRO A 22 -11.01 8.48 4.88
N PHE A 23 -11.08 9.23 3.78
CA PHE A 23 -10.30 8.98 2.57
C PHE A 23 -8.90 9.55 2.68
N TYR A 24 -7.94 8.88 2.07
CA TYR A 24 -6.58 9.38 1.93
C TYR A 24 -6.04 9.12 0.53
N ARG A 25 -5.09 9.97 0.14
CA ARG A 25 -4.33 9.86 -1.09
C ARG A 25 -2.87 10.10 -0.80
N ILE A 26 -2.02 9.27 -1.38
CA ILE A 26 -0.57 9.47 -1.40
C ILE A 26 -0.15 9.74 -2.84
N THR A 27 0.65 10.78 -3.04
CA THR A 27 1.25 11.11 -4.32
C THR A 27 2.76 11.07 -4.17
N ALA A 28 3.43 10.29 -5.02
CA ALA A 28 4.88 10.30 -5.17
C ALA A 28 5.26 11.08 -6.43
N LYS A 29 6.20 12.01 -6.30
CA LYS A 29 6.75 12.82 -7.38
C LYS A 29 8.27 12.72 -7.44
N SER A 30 8.82 12.90 -8.63
CA SER A 30 10.26 13.12 -8.80
C SER A 30 10.61 14.50 -8.26
N SER A 31 11.58 14.58 -7.34
CA SER A 31 12.05 15.87 -6.82
C SER A 31 12.75 16.72 -7.89
N GLU A 32 13.30 16.10 -8.94
CA GLU A 32 14.01 16.78 -10.02
C GLU A 32 13.06 17.38 -11.06
N THR A 33 12.06 16.60 -11.48
CA THR A 33 11.18 16.97 -12.60
C THR A 33 9.78 17.41 -12.16
N ASN A 34 9.45 17.25 -10.86
CA ASN A 34 8.12 17.46 -10.29
C ASN A 34 7.01 16.62 -10.97
N LYS A 35 7.38 15.65 -11.82
CA LYS A 35 6.43 14.74 -12.46
C LYS A 35 5.91 13.73 -11.44
N VAL A 36 4.62 13.41 -11.55
CA VAL A 36 4.02 12.34 -10.75
C VAL A 36 4.56 11.00 -11.23
N LEU A 37 5.04 10.22 -10.27
CA LEU A 37 5.56 8.87 -10.47
C LEU A 37 4.56 7.81 -10.02
N GLY A 38 3.76 8.12 -9.01
CA GLY A 38 2.75 7.21 -8.52
C GLY A 38 1.72 7.87 -7.65
N LYS A 39 0.55 7.25 -7.59
CA LYS A 39 -0.52 7.60 -6.67
C LYS A 39 -1.05 6.35 -5.99
N ALA A 40 -1.43 6.47 -4.73
CA ALA A 40 -2.22 5.47 -4.05
C ALA A 40 -3.38 6.12 -3.31
N GLU A 41 -4.48 5.39 -3.21
CA GLU A 41 -5.71 5.83 -2.57
C GLU A 41 -6.23 4.73 -1.65
N GLY A 42 -7.03 5.15 -0.69
CA GLY A 42 -7.74 4.25 0.20
C GLY A 42 -8.58 5.01 1.20
N LEU A 43 -9.11 4.27 2.19
CA LEU A 43 -9.86 4.88 3.28
C LEU A 43 -9.67 4.16 4.60
N ILE A 44 -10.00 4.83 5.69
CA ILE A 44 -10.11 4.24 7.01
C ILE A 44 -11.55 3.82 7.22
N ARG A 45 -11.78 2.50 7.31
CA ARG A 45 -13.11 1.93 7.62
C ARG A 45 -13.24 1.71 9.11
N VAL A 46 -14.40 2.02 9.67
CA VAL A 46 -14.71 1.74 11.08
C VAL A 46 -15.73 0.60 11.12
N TRP A 47 -15.37 -0.48 11.81
CA TRP A 47 -16.23 -1.64 11.97
C TRP A 47 -16.46 -1.95 13.44
N TRP A 48 -17.73 -2.08 13.84
CA TRP A 48 -18.15 -2.17 15.25
C TRP A 48 -17.39 -3.21 16.08
N LYS A 49 -17.06 -4.37 15.48
CA LYS A 49 -16.33 -5.47 16.16
C LYS A 49 -14.84 -5.55 15.84
N LYS A 50 -14.39 -4.95 14.74
CA LYS A 50 -12.98 -5.05 14.26
C LYS A 50 -12.18 -3.76 14.48
N GLY A 51 -12.81 -2.69 14.94
CA GLY A 51 -12.18 -1.39 15.11
C GLY A 51 -11.92 -0.70 13.77
N LYS A 52 -10.84 0.08 13.70
CA LYS A 52 -10.43 0.76 12.46
C LYS A 52 -9.62 -0.18 11.56
N ILE A 53 -9.96 -0.19 10.29
CA ILE A 53 -9.32 -0.98 9.24
C ILE A 53 -8.74 -0.02 8.21
N LEU A 54 -7.46 -0.19 7.87
CA LEU A 54 -6.81 0.50 6.78
C LEU A 54 -7.20 -0.21 5.48
N HIS A 55 -8.09 0.40 4.69
CA HIS A 55 -8.49 -0.12 3.40
C HIS A 55 -7.55 0.46 2.32
N LEU A 56 -6.82 -0.42 1.64
CA LEU A 56 -5.89 -0.10 0.56
C LEU A 56 -6.62 -0.33 -0.77
N ASP A 57 -7.13 0.75 -1.38
CA ASP A 57 -7.99 0.64 -2.56
C ASP A 57 -7.16 0.44 -3.83
N SER A 58 -6.25 1.38 -4.12
CA SER A 58 -5.49 1.33 -5.37
C SER A 58 -4.09 1.91 -5.24
N ILE A 59 -3.19 1.37 -6.05
CA ILE A 59 -1.86 1.93 -6.31
C ILE A 59 -1.63 1.94 -7.81
N LYS A 60 -1.26 3.10 -8.35
CA LYS A 60 -1.04 3.32 -9.78
C LYS A 60 0.31 4.00 -9.95
N LEU A 61 1.24 3.31 -10.62
CA LEU A 61 2.53 3.86 -11.00
C LEU A 61 2.45 4.31 -12.46
N THR A 62 3.12 5.41 -12.80
CA THR A 62 3.04 6.01 -14.12
C THR A 62 4.18 5.51 -15.02
N ARG A 63 4.08 5.74 -16.34
CA ARG A 63 5.13 5.31 -17.29
C ARG A 63 6.47 6.00 -17.04
N GLU A 64 6.45 7.18 -16.45
CA GLU A 64 7.65 7.91 -16.01
C GLU A 64 8.51 7.07 -15.05
N THR A 65 7.92 6.15 -14.29
CA THR A 65 8.67 5.22 -13.42
C THR A 65 9.47 4.17 -14.17
N LEU A 66 9.10 3.84 -15.43
CA LEU A 66 9.81 2.87 -16.26
C LEU A 66 11.15 3.42 -16.80
N GLY A 67 11.24 4.74 -16.94
CA GLY A 67 12.44 5.43 -17.44
C GLY A 67 13.43 5.80 -16.33
N MET A 68 13.13 5.48 -15.07
CA MET A 68 14.04 5.72 -13.96
C MET A 68 14.96 4.51 -13.81
N ASP A 69 16.22 4.73 -13.46
CA ASP A 69 17.18 3.67 -13.08
C ASP A 69 16.83 3.01 -11.72
N ARG A 70 15.58 3.15 -11.28
CA ARG A 70 15.05 2.68 -10.02
C ARG A 70 14.05 1.59 -10.30
N SER A 71 14.09 0.56 -9.48
CA SER A 71 13.05 -0.45 -9.51
C SER A 71 11.68 0.18 -9.21
N ILE A 72 10.70 -0.08 -10.08
CA ILE A 72 9.27 0.22 -9.88
C ILE A 72 8.82 -0.26 -8.48
N PHE A 73 9.38 -1.39 -8.02
CA PHE A 73 9.13 -1.94 -6.69
C PHE A 73 9.62 -1.04 -5.55
N GLY A 74 10.67 -0.25 -5.76
CA GLY A 74 11.18 0.71 -4.78
C GLY A 74 10.20 1.85 -4.52
N ILE A 75 9.67 2.47 -5.57
CA ILE A 75 8.65 3.53 -5.46
C ILE A 75 7.37 2.99 -4.82
N GLY A 76 6.91 1.81 -5.28
CA GLY A 76 5.75 1.14 -4.71
C GLY A 76 5.92 0.83 -3.21
N LEU A 77 7.13 0.44 -2.79
CA LEU A 77 7.43 0.17 -1.38
C LEU A 77 7.37 1.44 -0.52
N PHE A 78 7.87 2.58 -1.00
CA PHE A 78 7.75 3.85 -0.28
C PHE A 78 6.29 4.31 -0.15
N ILE A 79 5.52 4.26 -1.24
CA ILE A 79 4.09 4.59 -1.20
C ILE A 79 3.38 3.68 -0.19
N GLY A 80 3.60 2.36 -0.29
CA GLY A 80 3.04 1.39 0.64
C GLY A 80 3.44 1.68 2.09
N ALA A 81 4.71 1.99 2.36
CA ALA A 81 5.17 2.29 3.71
C ALA A 81 4.49 3.52 4.31
N VAL A 82 4.24 4.57 3.51
CA VAL A 82 3.46 5.72 3.96
C VAL A 82 2.00 5.34 4.22
N MET A 83 1.37 4.49 3.39
CA MET A 83 0.01 3.98 3.64
C MET A 83 -0.08 3.25 4.99
N ILE A 84 0.81 2.29 5.22
CA ILE A 84 0.82 1.48 6.45
C ILE A 84 1.11 2.37 7.66
N ARG A 85 2.07 3.29 7.56
CA ARG A 85 2.37 4.22 8.64
C ARG A 85 1.18 5.12 8.96
N TYR A 86 0.50 5.64 7.95
CA TYR A 86 -0.71 6.41 8.14
C TYR A 86 -1.80 5.61 8.85
N GLY A 87 -2.05 4.36 8.43
CA GLY A 87 -3.01 3.48 9.11
C GLY A 87 -2.65 3.24 10.58
N TYR A 88 -1.38 3.01 10.89
CA TYR A 88 -0.91 2.87 12.27
C TYR A 88 -1.17 4.14 13.08
N ASP A 89 -0.80 5.30 12.55
CA ASP A 89 -1.02 6.60 13.21
C ASP A 89 -2.53 6.88 13.41
N CYS A 90 -3.41 6.33 12.55
CA CYS A 90 -4.86 6.37 12.73
C CYS A 90 -5.43 5.36 13.75
N GLY A 91 -4.61 4.43 14.24
CA GLY A 91 -5.00 3.37 15.17
C GLY A 91 -5.61 2.14 14.49
N CYS A 92 -5.31 1.90 13.21
CA CYS A 92 -5.70 0.68 12.51
C CYS A 92 -4.85 -0.51 12.96
N LYS A 93 -5.50 -1.64 13.24
CA LYS A 93 -4.82 -2.91 13.52
C LYS A 93 -4.66 -3.77 12.28
N THR A 94 -5.64 -3.68 11.38
CA THR A 94 -5.69 -4.47 10.15
C THR A 94 -5.58 -3.57 8.94
N ALA A 95 -4.74 -3.97 7.98
CA ALA A 95 -4.76 -3.48 6.61
C ALA A 95 -5.43 -4.52 5.72
N GLU A 96 -6.30 -4.09 4.80
CA GLU A 96 -6.97 -4.96 3.84
C GLU A 96 -6.77 -4.46 2.41
N LEU A 97 -6.64 -5.39 1.46
CA LEU A 97 -6.60 -5.13 0.02
C LEU A 97 -7.30 -6.24 -0.76
N LEU A 98 -7.67 -5.96 -2.00
CA LEU A 98 -8.05 -6.97 -2.98
C LEU A 98 -6.97 -7.12 -4.06
N ALA A 99 -6.42 -8.32 -4.18
CA ALA A 99 -5.65 -8.70 -5.37
C ALA A 99 -6.64 -9.06 -6.48
N ILE A 100 -7.04 -8.07 -7.29
CA ILE A 100 -8.00 -8.26 -8.39
C ILE A 100 -7.51 -9.32 -9.37
N ASN A 101 -8.42 -10.17 -9.86
CA ASN A 101 -8.13 -11.16 -10.90
C ASN A 101 -8.52 -10.65 -12.29
N ASP A 102 -7.62 -9.86 -12.91
CA ASP A 102 -7.76 -9.47 -14.32
C ASP A 102 -7.32 -10.60 -15.27
N SER A 103 -6.36 -11.43 -14.83
CA SER A 103 -5.99 -12.70 -15.47
C SER A 103 -5.28 -13.61 -14.47
N ASP A 104 -5.45 -14.93 -14.60
CA ASP A 104 -4.92 -15.90 -13.62
C ASP A 104 -3.40 -15.80 -13.41
N LEU A 105 -2.65 -15.51 -14.48
CA LEU A 105 -1.20 -15.34 -14.39
C LEU A 105 -0.82 -14.07 -13.62
N TYR A 106 -1.48 -12.94 -13.87
CA TYR A 106 -1.20 -11.70 -13.14
C TYR A 106 -1.69 -11.79 -11.71
N HIS A 107 -2.87 -12.35 -11.50
CA HIS A 107 -3.47 -12.58 -10.20
C HIS A 107 -2.56 -13.41 -9.29
N SER A 108 -2.10 -14.57 -9.77
CA SER A 108 -1.21 -15.43 -8.98
C SER A 108 0.13 -14.76 -8.63
N LYS A 109 0.67 -13.91 -9.52
CA LYS A 109 1.87 -13.10 -9.24
C LYS A 109 1.59 -12.05 -8.16
N LEU A 110 0.45 -11.38 -8.25
CA LEU A 110 0.05 -10.33 -7.32
C LEU A 110 -0.19 -10.88 -5.90
N VAL A 111 -0.89 -12.01 -5.79
CA VAL A 111 -1.09 -12.72 -4.51
C VAL A 111 0.25 -13.15 -3.91
N LYS A 112 1.16 -13.73 -4.72
CA LYS A 112 2.50 -14.11 -4.26
C LYS A 112 3.30 -12.90 -3.78
N PHE A 113 3.22 -11.77 -4.49
CA PHE A 113 3.87 -10.54 -4.09
C PHE A 113 3.36 -10.04 -2.73
N TYR A 114 2.05 -9.94 -2.56
CA TYR A 114 1.45 -9.46 -1.31
C TYR A 114 1.75 -10.39 -0.13
N ARG A 115 1.77 -11.71 -0.34
CA ARG A 115 2.23 -12.67 0.66
C ARG A 115 3.66 -12.42 1.11
N ARG A 116 4.59 -12.20 0.18
CA ARG A 116 5.99 -11.92 0.52
C ARG A 116 6.15 -10.66 1.36
N ILE A 117 5.37 -9.62 1.11
CA ILE A 117 5.47 -8.37 1.87
C ILE A 117 4.72 -8.40 3.20
N GLY A 118 3.88 -9.42 3.46
CA GLY A 118 3.31 -9.70 4.79
C GLY A 118 1.78 -9.79 4.86
N PHE A 119 1.09 -9.84 3.73
CA PHE A 119 -0.35 -10.09 3.69
C PHE A 119 -0.67 -11.59 3.67
N GLU A 120 -1.83 -11.94 4.18
CA GLU A 120 -2.35 -13.30 4.19
C GLU A 120 -3.67 -13.36 3.41
N THR A 121 -3.90 -14.45 2.69
CA THR A 121 -5.14 -14.66 1.94
C THR A 121 -6.27 -14.99 2.92
N VAL A 122 -7.35 -14.21 2.86
CA VAL A 122 -8.49 -14.35 3.78
C VAL A 122 -9.70 -14.95 3.10
N HIS A 123 -9.99 -14.52 1.87
CA HIS A 123 -11.19 -14.92 1.15
C HIS A 123 -10.98 -14.78 -0.35
N GLU A 124 -11.49 -15.73 -1.12
CA GLU A 124 -11.49 -15.67 -2.57
C GLU A 124 -12.86 -15.17 -3.04
N VAL A 125 -12.88 -13.95 -3.59
CA VAL A 125 -14.09 -13.29 -4.09
C VAL A 125 -14.35 -13.79 -5.50
N THR A 126 -15.24 -14.76 -5.63
CA THR A 126 -15.58 -15.42 -6.92
C THR A 126 -16.82 -14.83 -7.59
N GLY A 127 -17.65 -14.10 -6.84
CA GLY A 127 -18.95 -13.59 -7.28
C GLY A 127 -20.10 -14.61 -7.18
N SER A 128 -19.86 -15.79 -6.60
CA SER A 128 -20.86 -16.87 -6.53
C SER A 128 -21.77 -16.83 -5.31
N SER A 129 -21.42 -16.06 -4.27
CA SER A 129 -22.21 -15.92 -3.03
C SER A 129 -22.66 -14.49 -2.77
N ILE A 130 -23.69 -14.31 -1.92
CA ILE A 130 -24.14 -12.98 -1.47
C ILE A 130 -23.00 -12.20 -0.78
N GLY A 131 -22.12 -12.90 -0.05
CA GLY A 131 -20.92 -12.31 0.53
C GLY A 131 -19.96 -11.77 -0.53
N ASP A 132 -19.83 -12.47 -1.66
CA ASP A 132 -19.00 -12.02 -2.77
C ASP A 132 -19.58 -10.80 -3.47
N LEU A 133 -20.90 -10.69 -3.61
CA LEU A 133 -21.54 -9.48 -4.16
C LEU A 133 -21.23 -8.25 -3.31
N ALA A 134 -21.27 -8.36 -1.99
CA ALA A 134 -20.88 -7.27 -1.09
C ALA A 134 -19.38 -6.91 -1.25
N HIS A 135 -18.51 -7.91 -1.41
CA HIS A 135 -17.10 -7.67 -1.69
C HIS A 135 -16.87 -7.02 -3.06
N MET A 136 -17.57 -7.45 -4.10
CA MET A 136 -17.51 -6.86 -5.44
C MET A 136 -18.00 -5.41 -5.45
N LEU A 137 -19.01 -5.06 -4.64
CA LEU A 137 -19.44 -3.67 -4.48
C LEU A 137 -18.37 -2.79 -3.83
N VAL A 138 -17.63 -3.34 -2.86
CA VAL A 138 -16.57 -2.61 -2.16
C VAL A 138 -15.31 -2.46 -3.04
N TRP A 139 -14.93 -3.52 -3.76
CA TRP A 139 -13.65 -3.59 -4.46
C TRP A 139 -13.74 -3.43 -5.98
N GLY A 140 -14.94 -3.45 -6.54
CA GLY A 140 -15.18 -3.31 -7.98
C GLY A 140 -14.88 -4.55 -8.82
N GLY A 141 -14.57 -5.70 -8.23
CA GLY A 141 -14.23 -6.91 -9.00
C GLY A 141 -14.04 -8.18 -8.18
N VAL A 142 -13.72 -9.26 -8.89
CA VAL A 142 -13.34 -10.57 -8.34
C VAL A 142 -11.84 -10.61 -8.04
N GLY A 143 -11.42 -11.45 -7.11
CA GLY A 143 -10.02 -11.57 -6.73
C GLY A 143 -9.81 -12.17 -5.35
N THR A 144 -8.59 -12.07 -4.84
CA THR A 144 -8.24 -12.60 -3.52
C THR A 144 -8.17 -11.46 -2.52
N ARG A 145 -9.06 -11.47 -1.52
CA ARG A 145 -9.02 -10.55 -0.39
C ARG A 145 -7.87 -10.96 0.53
N MET A 146 -7.06 -9.99 0.90
CA MET A 146 -5.90 -10.20 1.75
C MET A 146 -5.88 -9.21 2.92
N ASP A 147 -5.49 -9.70 4.09
CA ASP A 147 -5.34 -8.88 5.28
C ASP A 147 -3.89 -8.93 5.79
N ALA A 148 -3.50 -7.93 6.57
CA ALA A 148 -2.25 -7.93 7.33
C ALA A 148 -2.43 -7.19 8.65
N ASP A 149 -1.61 -7.55 9.64
CA ASP A 149 -1.45 -6.75 10.85
C ASP A 149 -0.56 -5.54 10.55
N VAL A 150 -1.08 -4.34 10.82
CA VAL A 150 -0.43 -3.06 10.49
C VAL A 150 0.90 -2.90 11.23
N GLU A 151 0.95 -3.29 12.50
CA GLU A 151 2.15 -3.16 13.33
C GLU A 151 3.24 -4.14 12.85
N ARG A 152 2.88 -5.37 12.51
CA ARG A 152 3.80 -6.34 11.91
C ARG A 152 4.34 -5.85 10.57
N LEU A 153 3.52 -5.24 9.73
CA LEU A 153 3.99 -4.65 8.47
C LEU A 153 4.99 -3.53 8.72
N LEU A 154 4.73 -2.64 9.69
CA LEU A 154 5.69 -1.59 10.06
C LEU A 154 7.02 -2.19 10.52
N LEU A 155 7.01 -3.12 11.47
CA LEU A 155 8.24 -3.74 11.96
C LEU A 155 9.03 -4.41 10.84
N LYS A 156 8.34 -5.15 9.97
CA LYS A 156 8.95 -5.85 8.83
C LYS A 156 9.57 -4.88 7.83
N TRP A 157 8.92 -3.75 7.54
CA TRP A 157 9.36 -2.81 6.50
C TRP A 157 10.29 -1.72 7.03
N CYS A 158 10.24 -1.38 8.32
CA CYS A 158 11.08 -0.35 8.94
C CYS A 158 12.58 -0.59 8.70
N THR A 159 13.02 -1.85 8.69
CA THR A 159 14.42 -2.24 8.37
C THR A 159 14.89 -1.78 6.99
N ARG A 160 13.97 -1.46 6.07
CA ARG A 160 14.27 -0.94 4.72
C ARG A 160 14.48 0.57 4.69
N PHE A 161 14.04 1.30 5.72
CA PHE A 161 13.99 2.76 5.74
C PHE A 161 14.85 3.39 6.83
N THR A 162 15.35 2.60 7.77
CA THR A 162 16.41 3.04 8.67
C THR A 162 17.66 3.33 7.85
N ALA A 163 18.00 4.60 7.72
CA ALA A 163 19.34 5.00 7.33
C ALA A 163 20.31 4.41 8.37
N ASN A 164 21.39 3.75 7.93
CA ASN A 164 22.49 3.41 8.83
C ASN A 164 22.89 4.69 9.56
N LYS A 165 22.63 4.75 10.87
CA LYS A 165 23.15 5.82 11.74
C LYS A 165 24.62 5.62 12.09
N ASP A 166 25.26 4.57 11.57
CA ASP A 166 26.57 4.10 12.03
C ASP A 166 27.74 4.48 11.10
N SER A 167 27.71 5.67 10.49
CA SER A 167 28.87 6.18 9.75
C SER A 167 29.37 7.54 10.26
N ASN A 168 29.29 7.77 11.57
CA ASN A 168 30.03 8.83 12.28
C ASN A 168 30.39 8.38 13.71
N LEU A 169 31.38 7.50 13.81
CA LEU A 169 32.21 7.28 15.00
C LEU A 169 33.67 7.15 14.54
#